data_AF-A0A2V9TJP5-F1
#
_entry.id   AF-A0A2V9TJP5-F1
#
_cell.length_a   1.000
_cell.length_b   1.000
_cell.length_c   1.000
_cell.angle_alpha   90.00
_cell.angle_beta   90.00
_cell.angle_gamma   90.00
#
_symmetry.space_group_name_H-M   'P 1'
#
loop_
_entity.id
_entity.type
_entity.pdbx_description
1 polymer ?
#
loop_
_entity_poly.entity_id
_entity_poly.type
_entity_poly.pdbx_seq_one_letter_code
_entity_poly.pdbx_strand_id
1 'polypeptide(L)'
;RRNRLYIPNPTTNNVVVLDATVDPPATLATIDLTAPIPAGGGAPCPASGCSPVSVAALPDGTRAYIASYYIDSTSANCQQTPCFQAQVTVVDELTNQVTKSIPLPQVSVSSMGNCASARFRVSAAVAFDGSRVYVSSCDAGGVSSINPAGDQYFAAIPAPGSSFAPTLLNITAAVQNGSQTTYSYTYDPNSGTPIFLGMIVTITNLSQAVDNGAFTVLGLGNGTFTVNNPGGQSTSNENGAGLGQPPPQNPVFALSGS
;
A
#
# COMPACT_ATOMS: atom_id res chain seq x y z
N ARG A 1 4.27 32.42 9.10
CA ARG A 1 3.78 31.03 9.11
C ARG A 1 2.42 31.02 9.81
N ARG A 2 1.37 30.49 9.17
CA ARG A 2 0.09 30.25 9.87
C ARG A 2 0.22 28.96 10.68
N ASN A 3 -0.18 29.00 11.94
CA ASN A 3 -0.36 27.79 12.73
C ASN A 3 -1.59 27.06 12.19
N ARG A 4 -1.47 25.77 11.84
CA ARG A 4 -2.50 25.05 11.09
C ARG A 4 -2.95 23.81 11.83
N LEU A 5 -4.25 23.54 11.74
CA LEU A 5 -4.82 22.25 12.10
C LEU A 5 -5.40 21.61 10.85
N TYR A 6 -5.07 20.33 10.65
CA TYR A 6 -5.67 19.51 9.61
C TYR A 6 -6.62 18.53 10.28
N ILE A 7 -7.88 18.53 9.88
CA ILE A 7 -8.92 17.66 10.42
C ILE A 7 -9.41 16.74 9.30
N PRO A 8 -8.89 15.50 9.23
CA PRO A 8 -9.40 14.49 8.31
C PRO A 8 -10.85 14.14 8.62
N ASN A 9 -11.65 13.99 7.56
CA ASN A 9 -12.99 13.44 7.63
C ASN A 9 -13.10 12.23 6.68
N PRO A 10 -12.89 11.01 7.21
CA PRO A 10 -13.09 9.75 6.49
C PRO A 10 -14.45 9.61 5.78
N THR A 11 -15.50 10.22 6.32
CA THR A 11 -16.87 10.02 5.82
C THR A 11 -17.20 10.86 4.60
N THR A 12 -16.53 12.00 4.44
CA THR A 12 -16.73 12.92 3.32
C THR A 12 -15.56 12.96 2.35
N ASN A 13 -14.52 12.16 2.59
CA ASN A 13 -13.27 12.13 1.81
C ASN A 13 -12.48 13.45 1.85
N ASN A 14 -12.76 14.31 2.83
CA ASN A 14 -12.21 15.67 2.86
C ASN A 14 -11.27 15.88 4.04
N VAL A 15 -10.41 16.89 3.94
CA VAL A 15 -9.62 17.43 5.06
C VAL A 15 -9.92 18.90 5.21
N VAL A 16 -10.36 19.30 6.40
CA VAL A 16 -10.55 20.72 6.74
C VAL A 16 -9.23 21.28 7.26
N VAL A 17 -8.80 22.42 6.72
CA VAL A 17 -7.62 23.16 7.17
C VAL A 17 -8.10 24.36 7.96
N LEU A 18 -7.68 24.48 9.22
CA LEU A 18 -8.00 25.60 10.09
C LEU A 18 -6.76 26.45 10.39
N ASP A 19 -6.96 27.76 10.51
CA ASP A 19 -6.01 28.70 11.07
C ASP A 19 -6.13 28.71 12.59
N ALA A 20 -5.12 28.16 13.27
CA ALA A 20 -5.02 28.12 14.72
C ALA A 20 -4.19 29.27 15.29
N THR A 21 -4.03 30.37 14.54
CA THR A 21 -3.50 31.63 15.07
C THR A 21 -4.58 32.52 15.69
N VAL A 22 -5.86 32.18 15.47
CA VAL A 22 -7.04 32.88 15.98
C VAL A 22 -7.89 31.95 16.84
N ASP A 23 -8.65 32.53 17.78
CA ASP A 23 -9.56 31.81 18.67
C ASP A 23 -11.01 32.35 18.53
N PRO A 24 -11.99 31.54 18.10
CA PRO A 24 -11.83 30.14 17.68
C PRO A 24 -11.08 29.99 16.35
N PRO A 25 -10.45 28.83 16.08
CA PRO A 25 -9.78 28.58 14.81
C PRO A 25 -10.69 28.80 13.60
N ALA A 26 -10.18 29.51 12.59
CA ALA A 26 -10.96 29.87 11.40
C ALA A 26 -10.69 28.92 10.23
N THR A 27 -11.70 28.56 9.44
CA THR A 27 -11.50 27.69 8.27
C THR A 27 -10.71 28.41 7.18
N LEU A 28 -9.59 27.79 6.76
CA LEU A 28 -8.76 28.24 5.64
C LEU A 28 -9.18 27.59 4.33
N ALA A 29 -9.45 26.29 4.36
CA ALA A 29 -9.80 25.50 3.19
C ALA A 29 -10.51 24.20 3.59
N THR A 30 -11.28 23.65 2.65
CA THR A 30 -11.75 22.26 2.68
C THR A 30 -11.20 21.57 1.45
N ILE A 31 -10.34 20.59 1.65
CA ILE A 31 -9.69 19.82 0.59
C ILE A 31 -10.53 18.60 0.30
N ASP A 32 -11.01 18.46 -0.92
CA ASP A 32 -11.66 17.25 -1.43
C ASP A 32 -10.63 16.38 -2.14
N LEU A 33 -10.41 15.17 -1.61
CA LEU A 33 -9.38 14.26 -2.11
C LEU A 33 -9.77 13.57 -3.41
N THR A 34 -11.04 13.63 -3.80
CA THR A 34 -11.55 13.09 -5.06
C THR A 34 -11.53 14.12 -6.20
N ALA A 35 -11.33 15.40 -5.86
CA ALA A 35 -11.30 16.48 -6.84
C ALA A 35 -10.09 16.38 -7.78
N PRO A 36 -10.23 16.75 -9.07
CA PRO A 36 -9.11 16.81 -10.00
C PRO A 36 -7.96 17.68 -9.48
N ILE A 37 -6.73 17.18 -9.62
CA ILE A 37 -5.55 17.88 -9.15
C ILE A 37 -5.13 18.95 -10.18
N PRO A 38 -5.00 20.23 -9.78
CA PRO A 38 -4.48 21.28 -10.63
C PRO A 38 -3.18 20.89 -11.33
N ALA A 39 -3.04 21.23 -12.61
CA ALA A 39 -1.88 20.88 -13.44
C ALA A 39 -1.59 19.37 -13.63
N GLY A 40 -2.50 18.48 -13.20
CA GLY A 40 -2.41 17.05 -13.49
C GLY A 40 -1.32 16.30 -12.73
N GLY A 41 -1.02 16.70 -11.49
CA GLY A 41 0.00 16.09 -10.62
C GLY A 41 -0.27 14.64 -10.17
N GLY A 42 -1.09 13.88 -10.88
CA GLY A 42 -1.46 12.50 -10.56
C GLY A 42 -2.97 12.29 -10.56
N ALA A 43 -3.38 11.03 -10.37
CA ALA A 43 -4.78 10.69 -10.19
C ALA A 43 -5.21 10.98 -8.75
N PRO A 44 -6.32 11.71 -8.52
CA PRO A 44 -6.88 11.88 -7.18
C PRO A 44 -7.41 10.55 -6.63
N CYS A 45 -7.99 10.56 -5.43
CA CYS A 45 -8.74 9.41 -4.95
C CYS A 45 -9.87 9.07 -5.94
N PRO A 46 -10.27 7.78 -6.02
CA PRO A 46 -11.42 7.39 -6.83
C PRO A 46 -12.66 8.20 -6.48
N ALA A 47 -13.53 8.42 -7.47
CA ALA A 47 -14.81 9.11 -7.25
C ALA A 47 -15.73 8.37 -6.26
N SER A 48 -15.50 7.08 -6.03
CA SER A 48 -16.17 6.31 -4.96
C SER A 48 -15.71 6.68 -3.54
N GLY A 49 -14.65 7.49 -3.42
CA GLY A 49 -14.14 8.00 -2.16
C GLY A 49 -12.88 7.30 -1.65
N CYS A 50 -12.26 7.93 -0.66
CA CYS A 50 -11.14 7.41 0.12
C CYS A 50 -11.20 7.99 1.54
N SER A 51 -10.64 7.27 2.49
CA SER A 51 -10.63 7.63 3.90
C SER A 51 -9.31 8.32 4.27
N PRO A 52 -9.25 9.66 4.38
CA PRO A 52 -8.09 10.31 4.98
C PRO A 52 -8.02 10.05 6.48
N VAL A 53 -6.86 9.63 6.96
CA VAL A 53 -6.69 9.23 8.38
C VAL A 53 -5.45 9.80 9.06
N SER A 54 -4.50 10.33 8.29
CA SER A 54 -3.26 10.91 8.84
C SER A 54 -2.80 12.09 8.01
N VAL A 55 -2.24 13.10 8.67
CA VAL A 55 -1.61 14.25 8.02
C VAL A 55 -0.25 14.48 8.65
N ALA A 56 0.77 14.72 7.83
CA ALA A 56 2.11 15.09 8.28
C ALA A 56 2.60 16.32 7.52
N ALA A 57 2.98 17.37 8.25
CA ALA A 57 3.48 18.61 7.68
C ALA A 57 5.01 18.59 7.57
N LEU A 58 5.55 19.15 6.49
CA LEU A 58 6.99 19.32 6.38
C LEU A 58 7.49 20.39 7.37
N PRO A 59 8.64 20.18 8.04
CA PRO A 59 9.21 21.15 8.97
C PRO A 59 9.49 22.53 8.36
N ASP A 60 9.72 22.60 7.05
CA ASP A 60 9.93 23.85 6.31
C ASP A 60 8.62 24.64 6.07
N GLY A 61 7.45 24.05 6.34
CA GLY A 61 6.13 24.68 6.20
C GLY A 61 5.72 24.95 4.75
N THR A 62 6.34 24.26 3.80
CA THR A 62 5.99 24.37 2.37
C THR A 62 4.82 23.47 2.01
N ARG A 63 4.76 22.26 2.61
CA ARG A 63 3.82 21.22 2.23
C ARG A 63 3.28 20.41 3.40
N ALA A 64 2.07 19.90 3.23
CA ALA A 64 1.51 18.84 4.06
C ALA A 64 1.17 17.60 3.22
N TYR A 65 1.27 16.43 3.84
CA TYR A 65 1.05 15.12 3.23
C TYR A 65 -0.12 14.47 3.93
N ILE A 66 -1.23 14.32 3.21
CA ILE A 66 -2.43 13.67 3.69
C ILE A 66 -2.38 12.22 3.22
N ALA A 67 -2.25 11.29 4.15
CA ALA A 67 -2.36 9.87 3.86
C ALA A 67 -3.82 9.42 3.95
N SER A 68 -4.28 8.80 2.88
CA SER A 68 -5.62 8.23 2.74
C SER A 68 -5.53 6.81 2.21
N TYR A 69 -6.64 6.07 2.31
CA TYR A 69 -6.76 4.76 1.70
C TYR A 69 -8.18 4.48 1.21
N TYR A 70 -8.31 3.52 0.32
CA TYR A 70 -9.57 2.90 -0.03
C TYR A 70 -9.41 1.40 -0.24
N ILE A 71 -10.53 0.68 -0.21
CA ILE A 71 -10.57 -0.75 -0.48
C ILE A 71 -11.12 -0.97 -1.88
N ASP A 72 -10.37 -1.65 -2.72
CA ASP A 72 -10.80 -2.06 -4.05
C ASP A 72 -11.17 -3.54 -4.02
N SER A 73 -12.37 -3.86 -4.47
CA SER A 73 -12.85 -5.24 -4.63
C SER A 73 -13.29 -5.53 -6.07
N THR A 74 -12.93 -4.65 -7.01
CA THR A 74 -13.40 -4.65 -8.40
C THR A 74 -12.28 -4.89 -9.40
N SER A 75 -11.04 -4.51 -9.09
CA SER A 75 -9.90 -4.86 -9.93
C SER A 75 -9.67 -6.36 -10.00
N ALA A 76 -9.08 -6.83 -11.10
CA ALA A 76 -8.80 -8.25 -11.36
C ALA A 76 -8.04 -8.92 -10.20
N ASN A 77 -7.01 -8.23 -9.67
CA ASN A 77 -6.18 -8.70 -8.56
C ASN A 77 -6.91 -8.72 -7.20
N CYS A 78 -8.13 -8.18 -7.12
CA CYS A 78 -8.84 -7.90 -5.87
C CYS A 78 -10.14 -8.69 -5.72
N GLN A 79 -10.43 -9.57 -6.67
CA GLN A 79 -11.66 -10.38 -6.68
C GLN A 79 -11.65 -11.47 -5.61
N GLN A 80 -10.49 -12.07 -5.35
CA GLN A 80 -10.36 -13.14 -4.35
C GLN A 80 -10.18 -12.59 -2.94
N THR A 81 -9.32 -11.57 -2.80
CA THR A 81 -9.10 -10.84 -1.56
C THR A 81 -9.16 -9.36 -1.92
N PRO A 82 -10.00 -8.54 -1.27
CA PRO A 82 -10.03 -7.10 -1.52
C PRO A 82 -8.63 -6.51 -1.39
N CYS A 83 -8.31 -5.55 -2.24
CA CYS A 83 -7.06 -4.84 -2.18
C CYS A 83 -7.19 -3.59 -1.32
N PHE A 84 -6.10 -3.29 -0.65
CA PHE A 84 -5.89 -2.06 0.07
C PHE A 84 -5.02 -1.14 -0.78
N GLN A 85 -5.51 0.06 -1.07
CA GLN A 85 -4.78 1.07 -1.80
C GLN A 85 -4.57 2.30 -0.93
N ALA A 86 -3.34 2.52 -0.49
CA ALA A 86 -2.94 3.77 0.14
C ALA A 86 -2.50 4.80 -0.92
N GLN A 87 -2.73 6.06 -0.59
CA GLN A 87 -2.32 7.20 -1.40
C GLN A 87 -1.92 8.35 -0.50
N VAL A 88 -1.04 9.21 -1.00
CA VAL A 88 -0.68 10.45 -0.32
C VAL A 88 -0.97 11.65 -1.19
N THR A 89 -1.80 12.54 -0.69
CA THR A 89 -2.11 13.82 -1.30
C THR A 89 -1.18 14.90 -0.75
N VAL A 90 -0.50 15.62 -1.64
CA VAL A 90 0.41 16.71 -1.29
C VAL A 90 -0.34 18.03 -1.40
N VAL A 91 -0.29 18.82 -0.34
CA VAL A 91 -0.92 20.13 -0.23
C VAL A 91 0.17 21.18 -0.14
N ASP A 92 0.13 22.18 -1.01
CA ASP A 92 0.91 23.39 -0.87
C ASP A 92 0.33 24.22 0.29
N GLU A 93 1.13 24.44 1.34
CA GLU A 93 0.63 25.14 2.51
C GLU A 93 0.40 26.61 2.20
N LEU A 94 1.18 27.27 1.34
CA LEU A 94 0.98 28.70 1.06
C LEU A 94 -0.41 28.98 0.47
N THR A 95 -0.88 28.10 -0.40
CA THR A 95 -2.10 28.27 -1.21
C THR A 95 -3.28 27.40 -0.75
N ASN A 96 -3.04 26.40 0.10
CA ASN A 96 -3.98 25.35 0.48
C ASN A 96 -4.50 24.53 -0.71
N GLN A 97 -3.72 24.44 -1.78
CA GLN A 97 -4.10 23.68 -2.98
C GLN A 97 -3.41 22.32 -3.00
N VAL A 98 -4.11 21.32 -3.53
CA VAL A 98 -3.51 20.03 -3.84
C VAL A 98 -2.58 20.20 -5.03
N THR A 99 -1.34 19.76 -4.92
CA THR A 99 -0.35 19.83 -6.00
C THR A 99 -0.05 18.47 -6.60
N LYS A 100 -0.19 17.41 -5.81
CA LYS A 100 0.18 16.06 -6.24
C LYS A 100 -0.60 14.99 -5.52
N SER A 101 -0.74 13.85 -6.18
CA SER A 101 -1.15 12.60 -5.57
C SER A 101 -0.11 11.53 -5.86
N ILE A 102 0.31 10.84 -4.81
CA ILE A 102 1.36 9.83 -4.84
C ILE A 102 0.69 8.48 -4.58
N PRO A 103 0.52 7.63 -5.60
CA PRO A 103 0.05 6.27 -5.38
C PRO A 103 1.15 5.48 -4.66
N LEU A 104 0.75 4.72 -3.64
CA LEU A 104 1.61 3.72 -2.99
C LEU A 104 1.36 2.33 -3.60
N PRO A 105 2.26 1.36 -3.41
CA PRO A 105 2.03 0.01 -3.90
C PRO A 105 0.70 -0.58 -3.37
N GLN A 106 -0.05 -1.17 -4.29
CA GLN A 106 -1.27 -1.90 -3.97
C GLN A 106 -0.93 -3.20 -3.24
N VAL A 107 -1.68 -3.50 -2.18
CA VAL A 107 -1.50 -4.73 -1.38
C VAL A 107 -2.84 -5.39 -1.13
N SER A 108 -2.86 -6.64 -0.69
CA SER A 108 -4.10 -7.28 -0.27
C SER A 108 -4.51 -6.83 1.14
N VAL A 109 -5.81 -6.75 1.40
CA VAL A 109 -6.31 -6.57 2.76
C VAL A 109 -5.86 -7.74 3.63
N SER A 110 -5.20 -7.43 4.75
CA SER A 110 -4.73 -8.44 5.71
C SER A 110 -5.89 -8.92 6.57
N SER A 111 -6.33 -10.15 6.35
CA SER A 111 -7.28 -10.85 7.25
C SER A 111 -6.65 -11.28 8.57
N MET A 112 -5.31 -11.34 8.63
CA MET A 112 -4.56 -11.85 9.79
C MET A 112 -4.29 -10.77 10.83
N GLY A 113 -4.03 -9.53 10.41
CA GLY A 113 -3.61 -8.45 11.32
C GLY A 113 -4.73 -7.60 11.91
N ASN A 114 -6.00 -7.98 11.72
CA ASN A 114 -7.18 -7.24 12.17
C ASN A 114 -7.16 -5.74 11.76
N CYS A 115 -6.57 -5.43 10.60
CA CYS A 115 -6.37 -4.06 10.13
C CYS A 115 -7.68 -3.30 9.91
N ALA A 116 -8.77 -4.01 9.62
CA ALA A 116 -10.09 -3.41 9.42
C ALA A 116 -10.63 -2.70 10.67
N SER A 117 -10.20 -3.10 11.87
CA SER A 117 -10.59 -2.44 13.13
C SER A 117 -9.52 -1.49 13.68
N ALA A 118 -8.39 -1.35 12.99
CA ALA A 118 -7.33 -0.43 13.41
C ALA A 118 -7.80 1.03 13.28
N ARG A 119 -7.69 1.80 14.37
CA ARG A 119 -8.02 3.23 14.37
C ARG A 119 -7.17 4.02 13.36
N PHE A 120 -5.90 3.65 13.23
CA PHE A 120 -4.96 4.24 12.28
C PHE A 120 -4.45 3.16 11.33
N ARG A 121 -5.31 2.69 10.43
CA ARG A 121 -4.93 1.69 9.41
C ARG A 121 -3.78 2.17 8.52
N VAL A 122 -3.64 3.49 8.38
CA VAL A 122 -2.48 4.20 7.82
C VAL A 122 -2.03 5.27 8.80
N SER A 123 -0.71 5.49 8.88
CA SER A 123 -0.11 6.60 9.61
C SER A 123 1.02 7.20 8.78
N ALA A 124 1.14 8.53 8.80
CA ALA A 124 2.19 9.26 8.12
C ALA A 124 3.05 10.07 9.10
N ALA A 125 4.35 10.13 8.85
CA ALA A 125 5.31 10.94 9.60
C ALA A 125 6.34 11.55 8.64
N VAL A 126 6.88 12.71 8.99
CA VAL A 126 7.93 13.38 8.21
C VAL A 126 9.20 13.43 9.04
N ALA A 127 10.33 13.05 8.45
CA ALA A 127 11.63 13.16 9.09
C ALA A 127 11.92 14.61 9.52
N PHE A 128 12.58 14.79 10.67
CA PHE A 128 12.84 16.12 11.22
C PHE A 128 13.64 17.03 10.27
N ASP A 129 14.56 16.45 9.49
CA ASP A 129 15.34 17.14 8.47
C ASP A 129 14.54 17.41 7.17
N GLY A 130 13.28 16.97 7.09
CA GLY A 130 12.41 17.09 5.92
C GLY A 130 12.85 16.22 4.74
N SER A 131 13.79 15.28 4.91
CA SER A 131 14.36 14.49 3.81
C SER A 131 13.46 13.35 3.33
N ARG A 132 12.49 12.95 4.16
CA ARG A 132 11.61 11.79 3.93
C ARG A 132 10.23 11.98 4.54
N VAL A 133 9.22 11.48 3.83
CA VAL A 133 7.90 11.18 4.41
C VAL A 133 7.72 9.68 4.47
N TYR A 134 7.35 9.16 5.63
CA TYR A 134 7.09 7.75 5.87
C TYR A 134 5.60 7.52 6.01
N VAL A 135 5.09 6.49 5.35
CA VAL A 135 3.68 6.08 5.40
C VAL A 135 3.63 4.61 5.76
N SER A 136 3.28 4.30 7.00
CA SER A 136 3.03 2.94 7.43
C SER A 136 1.59 2.55 7.12
N SER A 137 1.41 1.35 6.60
CA SER A 137 0.09 0.75 6.42
C SER A 137 0.05 -0.59 7.14
N CYS A 138 -1.06 -0.80 7.85
CA CYS A 138 -1.32 -2.08 8.48
C CYS A 138 -1.34 -3.19 7.43
N ASP A 139 -1.95 -3.01 6.26
CA ASP A 139 -2.10 -4.11 5.29
C ASP A 139 -0.84 -4.36 4.44
N ALA A 140 0.11 -3.43 4.41
CA ALA A 140 1.22 -3.46 3.44
C ALA A 140 2.48 -4.19 3.91
N GLY A 141 2.52 -4.63 5.18
CA GLY A 141 3.69 -5.34 5.72
C GLY A 141 4.99 -4.52 5.66
N GLY A 142 4.89 -3.19 5.68
CA GLY A 142 6.04 -2.29 5.55
C GLY A 142 5.67 -0.81 5.62
N VAL A 143 6.70 0.03 5.52
CA VAL A 143 6.59 1.49 5.55
C VAL A 143 7.04 2.06 4.23
N SER A 144 6.12 2.71 3.51
CA SER A 144 6.47 3.41 2.27
C SER A 144 7.27 4.67 2.58
N SER A 145 8.32 4.92 1.80
CA SER A 145 9.17 6.09 1.89
C SER A 145 8.96 6.97 0.65
N ILE A 146 8.69 8.24 0.88
CA ILE A 146 8.51 9.28 -0.15
C ILE A 146 9.66 10.27 -0.04
N ASN A 147 10.19 10.67 -1.20
CA ASN A 147 11.17 11.75 -1.32
C ASN A 147 10.45 13.10 -1.53
N PRO A 148 10.51 14.04 -0.56
CA PRO A 148 9.88 15.34 -0.69
C PRO A 148 10.52 16.22 -1.78
N ALA A 149 11.75 15.98 -2.22
CA ALA A 149 12.36 16.82 -3.26
C ALA A 149 11.61 16.75 -4.61
N GLY A 150 10.89 15.65 -4.87
CA GLY A 150 10.09 15.46 -6.09
C GLY A 150 8.68 14.93 -5.84
N ASP A 151 8.27 14.76 -4.58
CA ASP A 151 7.00 14.14 -4.19
C ASP A 151 6.80 12.78 -4.86
N GLN A 152 7.78 11.90 -4.72
CA GLN A 152 7.79 10.58 -5.34
C GLN A 152 7.98 9.49 -4.31
N TYR A 153 7.16 8.44 -4.42
CA TYR A 153 7.43 7.17 -3.76
C TYR A 153 8.80 6.65 -4.23
N PHE A 154 9.62 6.19 -3.29
CA PHE A 154 10.96 5.70 -3.55
C PHE A 154 11.07 4.20 -3.31
N ALA A 155 10.73 3.75 -2.11
CA ALA A 155 10.85 2.35 -1.71
C ALA A 155 9.97 2.05 -0.48
N ALA A 156 9.76 0.78 -0.21
CA ALA A 156 9.20 0.30 1.05
C ALA A 156 10.32 -0.19 1.96
N ILE A 157 10.25 0.17 3.24
CA ILE A 157 11.05 -0.42 4.30
C ILE A 157 10.27 -1.63 4.80
N PRO A 158 10.82 -2.86 4.67
CA PRO A 158 10.11 -4.07 5.07
C PRO A 158 9.90 -4.08 6.59
N ALA A 159 8.74 -4.54 7.02
CA ALA A 159 8.53 -4.83 8.42
C ALA A 159 9.29 -6.10 8.85
N PRO A 160 9.57 -6.28 10.15
CA PRO A 160 10.06 -7.55 10.66
C PRO A 160 9.12 -8.70 10.31
N GLY A 161 9.68 -9.91 10.21
CA GLY A 161 8.88 -11.13 10.01
C GLY A 161 7.86 -11.31 11.13
N SER A 162 6.64 -11.70 10.78
CA SER A 162 5.61 -12.01 11.79
C SER A 162 5.77 -13.42 12.36
N SER A 163 5.03 -13.69 13.43
CA SER A 163 4.87 -15.05 13.99
C SER A 163 3.69 -15.82 13.37
N PHE A 164 3.06 -15.30 12.30
CA PHE A 164 1.99 -16.02 11.62
C PHE A 164 2.55 -17.27 10.92
N ALA A 165 1.72 -18.31 10.81
CA ALA A 165 2.07 -19.49 10.03
C ALA A 165 2.32 -19.09 8.56
N PRO A 166 3.26 -19.75 7.86
CA PRO A 166 3.48 -19.50 6.44
C PRO A 166 2.30 -20.01 5.60
N THR A 167 2.12 -19.41 4.42
CA THR A 167 1.14 -19.90 3.44
C THR A 167 1.73 -21.10 2.71
N LEU A 168 1.03 -22.23 2.73
CA LEU A 168 1.46 -23.47 2.09
C LEU A 168 0.64 -23.73 0.83
N LEU A 169 1.33 -23.89 -0.29
CA LEU A 169 0.74 -24.01 -1.62
C LEU A 169 1.24 -25.29 -2.30
N ASN A 170 0.34 -25.98 -3.00
CA ASN A 170 0.68 -27.01 -3.97
C ASN A 170 0.62 -26.38 -5.37
N ILE A 171 1.78 -26.20 -6.01
CA ILE A 171 1.90 -25.57 -7.33
C ILE A 171 1.70 -26.64 -8.42
N THR A 172 0.70 -26.44 -9.28
CA THR A 172 0.22 -27.44 -10.24
C THR A 172 0.53 -27.12 -11.70
N ALA A 173 0.87 -25.86 -12.00
CA ALA A 173 1.25 -25.41 -13.32
C ALA A 173 1.98 -24.07 -13.25
N ALA A 174 2.75 -23.76 -14.30
CA ALA A 174 3.28 -22.44 -14.58
C ALA A 174 2.92 -22.06 -16.02
N VAL A 175 2.59 -20.81 -16.28
CA VAL A 175 2.30 -20.30 -17.63
C VAL A 175 3.02 -18.99 -17.82
N GLN A 176 3.96 -18.96 -18.76
CA GLN A 176 4.71 -17.75 -19.09
C GLN A 176 3.92 -16.88 -20.06
N ASN A 177 3.92 -15.57 -19.82
CA ASN A 177 3.44 -14.55 -20.74
C ASN A 177 4.31 -13.29 -20.66
N GLY A 178 5.16 -13.09 -21.68
CA GLY A 178 6.11 -11.98 -21.71
C GLY A 178 7.09 -12.07 -20.54
N SER A 179 7.20 -11.00 -19.75
CA SER A 179 8.07 -10.96 -18.57
C SER A 179 7.48 -11.61 -17.32
N GLN A 180 6.22 -12.06 -17.38
CA GLN A 180 5.51 -12.59 -16.23
C GLN A 180 5.29 -14.09 -16.34
N THR A 181 5.28 -14.77 -15.20
CA THR A 181 4.89 -16.18 -15.11
C THR A 181 3.76 -16.30 -14.10
N THR A 182 2.68 -16.97 -14.50
CA THR A 182 1.49 -17.21 -13.68
C THR A 182 1.50 -18.66 -13.23
N TYR A 183 1.51 -18.87 -11.93
CA TYR A 183 1.46 -20.18 -11.31
C TYR A 183 0.03 -20.53 -10.94
N SER A 184 -0.39 -21.76 -11.23
CA SER A 184 -1.62 -22.34 -10.70
C SER A 184 -1.31 -23.09 -9.41
N TYR A 185 -2.21 -23.00 -8.44
CA TYR A 185 -2.01 -23.61 -7.14
C TYR A 185 -3.31 -24.08 -6.50
N THR A 186 -3.15 -24.98 -5.53
CA THR A 186 -4.16 -25.25 -4.50
C THR A 186 -3.55 -24.98 -3.13
N TYR A 187 -4.38 -24.65 -2.13
CA TYR A 187 -3.89 -24.54 -0.76
C TYR A 187 -3.62 -25.92 -0.18
N ASP A 188 -2.55 -26.03 0.59
CA ASP A 188 -2.42 -27.16 1.52
C ASP A 188 -3.60 -27.12 2.51
N PRO A 189 -4.23 -28.27 2.84
CA PRO A 189 -5.31 -28.32 3.82
C PRO A 189 -4.95 -27.75 5.21
N ASN A 190 -3.67 -27.68 5.54
CA ASN A 190 -3.15 -27.10 6.78
C ASN A 190 -2.78 -25.61 6.62
N SER A 191 -2.90 -25.04 5.42
CA SER A 191 -2.64 -23.62 5.17
C SER A 191 -3.73 -22.78 5.81
N GLY A 192 -3.40 -22.11 6.92
CA GLY A 192 -4.30 -21.19 7.63
C GLY A 192 -4.27 -19.76 7.09
N THR A 193 -3.36 -19.44 6.16
CA THR A 193 -3.16 -18.10 5.62
C THR A 193 -3.36 -18.09 4.10
N PRO A 194 -4.06 -17.09 3.54
CA PRO A 194 -4.16 -16.93 2.10
C PRO A 194 -2.86 -16.35 1.53
N ILE A 195 -2.75 -16.37 0.20
CA ILE A 195 -1.73 -15.62 -0.52
C ILE A 195 -2.13 -14.13 -0.63
N PHE A 196 -1.15 -13.24 -0.58
CA PHE A 196 -1.37 -11.79 -0.66
C PHE A 196 -0.54 -11.16 -1.79
N LEU A 197 -1.01 -10.05 -2.36
CA LEU A 197 -0.19 -9.20 -3.22
C LEU A 197 1.02 -8.67 -2.44
N GLY A 198 2.19 -8.65 -3.08
CA GLY A 198 3.46 -8.25 -2.48
C GLY A 198 4.12 -9.34 -1.62
N MET A 199 3.44 -10.46 -1.37
CA MET A 199 4.00 -11.59 -0.62
C MET A 199 5.17 -12.22 -1.38
N ILE A 200 6.22 -12.63 -0.68
CA ILE A 200 7.29 -13.45 -1.28
C ILE A 200 6.89 -14.92 -1.14
N VAL A 201 6.85 -15.63 -2.26
CA VAL A 201 6.62 -17.08 -2.33
C VAL A 201 7.88 -17.75 -2.83
N THR A 202 8.39 -18.72 -2.06
CA THR A 202 9.47 -19.60 -2.48
C THR A 202 8.88 -20.86 -3.10
N ILE A 203 9.17 -21.08 -4.38
CA ILE A 203 8.70 -22.21 -5.17
C ILE A 203 9.85 -23.22 -5.34
N THR A 204 9.54 -24.49 -5.12
CA THR A 204 10.48 -25.62 -5.23
C THR A 204 9.81 -26.82 -5.90
N ASN A 205 10.61 -27.78 -6.36
CA ASN A 205 10.18 -29.05 -6.94
C ASN A 205 9.34 -28.95 -8.23
N LEU A 206 9.45 -27.84 -8.98
CA LEU A 206 8.95 -27.80 -10.35
C LEU A 206 9.95 -28.42 -11.32
N SER A 207 9.44 -29.06 -12.37
CA SER A 207 10.23 -29.72 -13.42
C SER A 207 11.19 -28.75 -14.13
N GLN A 208 10.78 -27.49 -14.26
CA GLN A 208 11.58 -26.42 -14.86
C GLN A 208 12.34 -25.68 -13.78
N ALA A 209 13.67 -25.82 -13.77
CA ALA A 209 14.53 -25.18 -12.79
C ALA A 209 14.35 -23.65 -12.75
N VAL A 210 14.06 -23.03 -13.90
CA VAL A 210 13.83 -21.58 -14.05
C VAL A 210 12.53 -21.09 -13.40
N ASP A 211 11.60 -21.98 -13.09
CA ASP A 211 10.35 -21.66 -12.40
C ASP A 211 10.43 -21.88 -10.88
N ASN A 212 11.56 -22.39 -10.39
CA ASN A 212 11.86 -22.48 -8.97
C ASN A 212 12.60 -21.22 -8.50
N GLY A 213 12.34 -20.77 -7.27
CA GLY A 213 12.95 -19.54 -6.73
C GLY A 213 12.05 -18.79 -5.77
N ALA A 214 12.54 -17.65 -5.28
CA ALA A 214 11.76 -16.74 -4.45
C ALA A 214 11.24 -15.57 -5.30
N PHE A 215 9.92 -15.38 -5.30
CA PHE A 215 9.27 -14.41 -6.16
C PHE A 215 8.26 -13.57 -5.38
N THR A 216 8.20 -12.27 -5.69
CA THR A 216 7.14 -11.39 -5.19
C THR A 216 5.87 -11.57 -6.01
N VAL A 217 4.75 -11.78 -5.34
CA VAL A 217 3.42 -11.86 -5.96
C VAL A 217 3.00 -10.48 -6.46
N LEU A 218 2.76 -10.37 -7.76
CA LEU A 218 2.35 -9.13 -8.44
C LEU A 218 0.89 -9.14 -8.88
N GLY A 219 0.30 -10.33 -9.00
CA GLY A 219 -1.10 -10.51 -9.38
C GLY A 219 -1.71 -11.72 -8.72
N LEU A 220 -3.02 -11.66 -8.50
CA LEU A 220 -3.81 -12.75 -7.92
C LEU A 220 -4.99 -13.07 -8.82
N GLY A 221 -5.23 -14.35 -9.02
CA GLY A 221 -6.41 -14.87 -9.70
C GLY A 221 -7.01 -16.05 -8.92
N ASN A 222 -8.14 -16.55 -9.39
CA ASN A 222 -8.79 -17.68 -8.73
C ASN A 222 -7.94 -18.96 -8.89
N GLY A 223 -7.23 -19.33 -7.81
CA GLY A 223 -6.30 -20.46 -7.82
C GLY A 223 -5.00 -20.18 -8.58
N THR A 224 -4.68 -18.91 -8.85
CA THR A 224 -3.44 -18.52 -9.53
C THR A 224 -2.78 -17.31 -8.88
N PHE A 225 -1.47 -17.20 -9.04
CA PHE A 225 -0.73 -15.97 -8.74
C PHE A 225 0.32 -15.69 -9.81
N THR A 226 0.63 -14.43 -10.03
CA THR A 226 1.54 -13.99 -11.08
C THR A 226 2.75 -13.30 -10.48
N VAL A 227 3.93 -13.55 -11.04
CA VAL A 227 5.21 -12.97 -10.62
C VAL A 227 5.99 -12.46 -11.82
N ASN A 228 7.00 -11.63 -11.58
CA ASN A 228 7.98 -11.28 -12.61
C ASN A 228 9.01 -12.42 -12.74
N ASN A 229 8.90 -13.19 -13.81
CA ASN A 229 9.86 -14.24 -14.17
C ASN A 229 9.93 -14.33 -15.71
N PRO A 230 10.77 -13.51 -16.36
CA PRO A 230 10.89 -13.48 -17.81
C PRO A 230 11.58 -14.72 -18.41
N GLY A 231 12.15 -15.59 -17.57
CA GLY A 231 12.74 -16.86 -17.99
C GLY A 231 11.84 -18.08 -17.76
N GLY A 232 10.64 -17.88 -17.21
CA GLY A 232 9.74 -18.98 -16.84
C GLY A 232 9.30 -19.83 -18.03
N GLN A 233 8.81 -21.04 -17.77
CA GLN A 233 8.43 -21.98 -18.82
C GLN A 233 7.02 -22.54 -18.57
N SER A 234 6.22 -22.57 -19.63
CA SER A 234 4.84 -23.05 -19.52
C SER A 234 4.81 -24.56 -19.31
N THR A 235 4.28 -24.98 -18.16
CA THR A 235 4.15 -26.38 -17.73
C THR A 235 2.80 -26.65 -17.09
N SER A 236 2.39 -27.92 -17.07
CA SER A 236 1.12 -28.37 -16.49
C SER A 236 1.31 -29.71 -15.80
N ASN A 237 0.45 -30.00 -14.82
CA ASN A 237 0.52 -31.22 -14.00
C ASN A 237 1.84 -31.34 -13.22
N GLU A 238 2.28 -30.21 -12.68
CA GLU A 238 3.43 -30.13 -11.78
C GLU A 238 3.04 -30.56 -10.36
N ASN A 239 4.02 -30.99 -9.58
CA ASN A 239 3.89 -31.29 -8.15
C ASN A 239 4.83 -30.40 -7.33
N GLY A 240 4.84 -29.11 -7.65
CA GLY A 240 5.68 -28.13 -6.97
C GLY A 240 5.14 -27.78 -5.58
N ALA A 241 6.04 -27.34 -4.71
CA ALA A 241 5.69 -26.81 -3.40
C ALA A 241 5.96 -25.30 -3.37
N GLY A 242 4.99 -24.54 -2.87
CA GLY A 242 5.10 -23.11 -2.62
C GLY A 242 5.04 -22.81 -1.13
N LEU A 243 6.02 -22.06 -0.64
CA LEU A 243 6.07 -21.53 0.72
C LEU A 243 5.99 -20.00 0.66
N GLY A 244 4.84 -19.44 1.02
CA GLY A 244 4.71 -18.01 1.25
C GLY A 244 5.35 -17.62 2.57
N GLN A 245 6.32 -16.71 2.55
CA GLN A 245 6.88 -16.14 3.79
C GLN A 245 5.75 -15.51 4.62
N PRO A 246 5.76 -15.65 5.97
CA PRO A 246 4.69 -15.13 6.82
C PRO A 246 4.32 -13.70 6.41
N PRO A 247 3.02 -13.32 6.40
CA PRO A 247 2.66 -11.93 6.14
C PRO A 247 3.50 -11.05 7.07
N PRO A 248 4.22 -10.03 6.57
CA PRO A 248 5.11 -9.24 7.41
C PRO A 248 4.32 -8.63 8.58
N GLN A 249 4.98 -8.30 9.70
CA GLN A 249 4.27 -7.58 10.75
C GLN A 249 3.70 -6.27 10.22
N ASN A 250 2.49 -5.94 10.65
CA ASN A 250 1.77 -4.79 10.16
C ASN A 250 2.21 -3.55 10.96
N PRO A 251 2.91 -2.56 10.36
CA PRO A 251 3.16 -1.32 11.08
C PRO A 251 1.86 -0.50 11.11
N VAL A 252 1.47 -0.05 12.30
CA VAL A 252 0.32 0.84 12.51
C VAL A 252 0.79 2.23 12.97
N PHE A 253 2.07 2.39 13.28
CA PHE A 253 2.69 3.67 13.60
C PHE A 253 4.14 3.72 13.13
N ALA A 254 4.49 4.82 12.46
CA ALA A 254 5.86 5.21 12.21
C ALA A 254 6.09 6.55 12.91
N LEU A 255 7.15 6.63 13.72
CA LEU A 255 7.65 7.87 14.31
C LEU A 255 9.04 8.11 13.74
N SER A 256 9.28 9.30 13.20
CA SER A 256 10.63 9.73 12.87
C SER A 256 11.32 10.24 14.13
N GLY A 257 12.52 9.74 14.41
CA GLY A 257 13.37 10.26 15.48
C GLY A 257 13.95 11.64 15.16
N SER A 258 14.44 12.28 16.21
CA SER A 258 15.23 13.53 16.19
C SER A 258 16.70 13.27 15.94
#